data_AF-A0A259DEI9-F1
#
_entry.id   AF-A0A259DEI9-F1
#
_cell.length_a   1.000
_cell.length_b   1.000
_cell.length_c   1.000
_cell.angle_alpha   90.00
_cell.angle_beta   90.00
_cell.angle_gamma   90.00
#
_symmetry.space_group_name_H-M   'P 1'
#
loop_
_entity.id
_entity.type
_entity.pdbx_description
1 polymer ?
#
loop_
_entity_poly.entity_id
_entity_poly.type
_entity_poly.pdbx_seq_one_letter_code
_entity_poly.pdbx_strand_id
1 'polypeptide(L)'
;MPDDQRNARTDSGTAIEWPTLAVFIATYALWGVATALVWPVSPLLATLLTALAIAQYSSLTHEVLHGHPFRSRWLSEALVFPAFTVFVPYLRFKDLHLQHHFDPNLTDPYDDPESNFAAPADWAAMSAPRRAMLRFNNTLLGRMILGPAISCWALVTGDLRAIRAGDRRVALGWGLHLAGIVPVLVWLGLLGTMPLWAYALAAYL
;
A
#
# COMPACT_ATOMS: atom_id res chain seq x y z
N MET A 1 8.55 -22.22 -29.96
CA MET A 1 7.82 -21.18 -30.72
C MET A 1 8.71 -19.94 -30.77
N PRO A 2 8.82 -19.23 -31.90
CA PRO A 2 10.04 -18.50 -32.28
C PRO A 2 10.09 -17.04 -31.84
N ASP A 3 11.36 -16.62 -31.73
CA ASP A 3 12.05 -15.33 -31.63
C ASP A 3 11.45 -14.13 -32.43
N ASP A 4 10.23 -13.66 -32.11
CA ASP A 4 9.63 -12.46 -32.76
C ASP A 4 8.95 -11.46 -31.79
N GLN A 5 9.66 -11.06 -30.72
CA GLN A 5 9.30 -9.85 -29.95
C GLN A 5 10.50 -8.98 -29.55
N ARG A 6 11.59 -9.02 -30.33
CA ARG A 6 12.64 -8.00 -30.22
C ARG A 6 12.26 -6.83 -31.13
N ASN A 7 12.16 -5.64 -30.54
CA ASN A 7 11.92 -4.33 -31.14
C ASN A 7 10.46 -3.92 -31.42
N ALA A 8 9.81 -3.41 -30.37
CA ALA A 8 9.06 -2.16 -30.46
C ALA A 8 9.12 -1.40 -29.12
N ARG A 9 10.23 -0.67 -28.90
CA ARG A 9 10.32 0.58 -28.09
C ARG A 9 11.75 1.13 -28.20
N THR A 10 11.99 1.98 -29.19
CA THR A 10 13.20 2.81 -29.29
C THR A 10 12.98 4.16 -28.60
N ASP A 11 13.90 4.49 -27.69
CA ASP A 11 14.32 5.78 -27.15
C ASP A 11 13.34 6.65 -26.32
N SER A 12 13.75 7.18 -25.15
CA SER A 12 15.01 7.88 -24.92
C SER A 12 15.56 7.83 -23.47
N GLY A 13 16.87 7.56 -23.35
CA GLY A 13 17.75 8.17 -22.35
C GLY A 13 17.74 7.61 -20.92
N THR A 14 18.79 7.98 -20.20
CA THR A 14 19.01 7.92 -18.76
C THR A 14 17.97 8.71 -17.94
N ALA A 15 16.72 8.79 -18.40
CA ALA A 15 15.77 9.81 -18.00
C ALA A 15 15.08 9.47 -16.67
N ILE A 16 15.20 10.38 -15.71
CA ILE A 16 14.38 10.44 -14.51
C ILE A 16 12.98 10.89 -14.95
N GLU A 17 11.94 10.23 -14.45
CA GLU A 17 10.57 10.70 -14.64
C GLU A 17 10.25 11.86 -13.69
N TRP A 18 10.62 13.06 -14.14
CA TRP A 18 10.44 14.30 -13.40
C TRP A 18 9.01 14.55 -12.89
N PRO A 19 7.93 14.25 -13.65
CA PRO A 19 6.57 14.41 -13.13
C PRO A 19 6.31 13.56 -11.88
N THR A 20 6.66 12.27 -11.92
CA THR A 20 6.51 11.34 -10.79
C THR A 20 7.35 11.79 -9.60
N LEU A 21 8.59 12.24 -9.84
CA LEU A 21 9.45 12.78 -8.79
C LEU A 21 8.88 14.08 -8.17
N ALA A 22 8.28 14.96 -8.96
CA ALA A 22 7.62 16.16 -8.47
C ALA A 22 6.42 15.82 -7.58
N VAL A 23 5.63 14.80 -7.95
CA VAL A 23 4.52 14.30 -7.11
C VAL A 23 5.04 13.69 -5.80
N PHE A 24 6.17 12.98 -5.82
CA PHE A 24 6.85 12.53 -4.60
C PHE A 24 7.20 13.70 -3.69
N ILE A 25 7.87 14.73 -4.21
CA ILE A 25 8.25 15.91 -3.44
C ILE A 25 7.03 16.60 -2.84
N ALA A 26 5.97 16.81 -3.64
CA ALA A 26 4.73 17.42 -3.17
C ALA A 26 4.06 16.58 -2.07
N THR A 27 4.05 15.26 -2.21
CA THR A 27 3.48 14.32 -1.24
C THR A 27 4.23 14.35 0.08
N TYR A 28 5.56 14.29 0.05
CA TYR A 28 6.41 14.38 1.23
C TYR A 28 6.31 15.75 1.92
N ALA A 29 6.26 16.84 1.15
CA ALA A 29 6.09 18.19 1.67
C ALA A 29 4.73 18.35 2.36
N LEU A 30 3.65 17.90 1.71
CA LEU A 30 2.30 17.94 2.28
C LEU A 30 2.25 17.14 3.59
N TRP A 31 2.79 15.93 3.59
CA TRP A 31 2.86 15.06 4.76
C TRP A 31 3.64 15.71 5.91
N GLY A 32 4.83 16.26 5.62
CA GLY A 32 5.68 16.91 6.61
C GLY A 32 5.01 18.16 7.20
N VAL A 33 4.43 19.02 6.35
CA VAL A 33 3.72 20.23 6.78
C VAL A 33 2.50 19.87 7.62
N ALA A 34 1.69 18.90 7.19
CA ALA A 34 0.50 18.48 7.92
C ALA A 34 0.83 17.94 9.32
N THR A 35 1.85 17.07 9.40
CA THR A 35 2.24 16.39 10.65
C THR A 35 3.05 17.27 11.61
N ALA A 36 3.82 18.24 11.11
CA ALA A 36 4.67 19.11 11.93
C ALA A 36 4.04 20.48 12.24
N LEU A 37 3.40 21.12 11.27
CA LEU A 37 3.02 22.54 11.36
C LEU A 37 1.50 22.77 11.46
N VAL A 38 0.69 21.95 10.79
CA VAL A 38 -0.77 22.18 10.74
C VAL A 38 -1.47 21.62 11.97
N TRP A 39 -0.95 20.53 12.55
CA TRP A 39 -1.58 19.87 13.70
C TRP A 39 -1.89 20.79 14.89
N PRO A 40 -0.99 21.67 15.35
CA PRO A 40 -1.27 22.56 16.49
C PRO A 40 -2.33 23.61 16.19
N VAL A 41 -2.58 23.90 14.90
CA VAL A 41 -3.55 24.90 14.44
C VAL A 41 -4.92 24.26 14.21
N SER A 42 -4.96 23.09 13.55
CA SER A 42 -6.20 22.36 13.26
C SER A 42 -5.93 20.86 13.17
N PRO A 43 -6.22 20.09 14.23
CA PRO A 43 -6.07 18.64 14.24
C PRO A 43 -6.87 17.95 13.13
N LEU A 44 -8.09 18.42 12.86
CA LEU A 44 -8.94 17.87 11.80
C LEU A 44 -8.30 18.06 10.42
N LEU A 45 -7.89 19.29 10.09
CA LEU A 45 -7.27 19.57 8.79
C LEU A 45 -5.96 18.81 8.63
N ALA A 46 -5.12 18.79 9.67
CA ALA A 46 -3.87 18.03 9.65
C ALA A 46 -4.09 16.54 9.41
N THR A 47 -5.11 15.94 10.04
CA THR A 47 -5.47 14.52 9.84
C THR A 47 -5.88 14.28 8.39
N LEU A 48 -6.76 15.12 7.82
CA LEU A 48 -7.22 14.98 6.44
C LEU A 48 -6.11 15.19 5.40
N LEU A 49 -5.23 16.18 5.60
CA LEU A 49 -4.08 16.40 4.73
C LEU A 49 -3.06 15.25 4.81
N THR A 50 -2.88 14.69 6.01
CA THR A 50 -2.00 13.53 6.21
C THR A 50 -2.59 12.28 5.55
N ALA A 51 -3.90 12.04 5.69
CA ALA A 51 -4.60 10.95 5.01
C ALA A 51 -4.50 11.10 3.49
N LEU A 52 -4.72 12.31 2.96
CA LEU A 52 -4.55 12.61 1.54
C LEU A 52 -3.12 12.32 1.06
N ALA A 53 -2.11 12.74 1.83
CA ALA A 53 -0.72 12.47 1.49
C ALA A 53 -0.39 10.96 1.54
N ILE A 54 -0.93 10.21 2.51
CA ILE A 54 -0.74 8.75 2.62
C ILE A 54 -1.46 8.02 1.47
N ALA A 55 -2.66 8.46 1.09
CA ALA A 55 -3.38 7.94 -0.07
C ALA A 55 -2.61 8.19 -1.38
N GLN A 56 -2.10 9.41 -1.57
CA GLN A 56 -1.27 9.74 -2.74
C GLN A 56 0.06 8.96 -2.74
N TYR A 57 0.67 8.80 -1.57
CA TYR A 57 1.85 7.97 -1.38
C TYR A 57 1.57 6.51 -1.77
N SER A 58 0.39 5.98 -1.43
CA SER A 58 -0.02 4.62 -1.83
C SER A 58 -0.10 4.48 -3.35
N SER A 59 -0.64 5.49 -4.05
CA SER A 59 -0.57 5.55 -5.52
C SER A 59 0.88 5.61 -6.04
N LEU A 60 1.77 6.35 -5.39
CA LEU A 60 3.19 6.37 -5.77
C LEU A 60 3.88 5.03 -5.51
N THR A 61 3.47 4.25 -4.49
CA THR A 61 3.97 2.89 -4.31
C THR A 61 3.60 1.97 -5.47
N HIS A 62 2.43 2.17 -6.08
CA HIS A 62 2.01 1.46 -7.29
C HIS A 62 2.90 1.82 -8.49
N GLU A 63 3.24 3.10 -8.67
CA GLU A 63 4.17 3.48 -9.73
C GLU A 63 5.59 2.90 -9.50
N VAL A 64 6.05 2.87 -8.24
CA VAL A 64 7.37 2.33 -7.90
C VAL A 64 7.45 0.81 -8.10
N LEU A 65 6.37 0.05 -7.87
CA LEU A 65 6.38 -1.38 -8.19
C LEU A 65 6.51 -1.66 -9.70
N HIS A 66 6.08 -0.73 -10.56
CA HIS A 66 6.24 -0.78 -12.02
C HIS A 66 7.61 -0.27 -12.50
N GLY A 67 8.45 0.22 -11.59
CA GLY A 67 9.84 0.60 -11.86
C GLY A 67 10.08 2.10 -12.03
N HIS A 68 9.09 2.94 -11.75
CA HIS A 68 9.21 4.41 -11.76
C HIS A 68 9.74 4.95 -10.43
N PRO A 69 10.30 6.18 -10.34
CA PRO A 69 10.61 7.10 -11.43
C PRO A 69 12.04 6.93 -11.98
N PHE A 70 12.86 6.11 -11.33
CA PHE A 70 14.25 5.88 -11.72
C PHE A 70 14.42 4.51 -12.36
N ARG A 71 15.31 4.43 -13.36
CA ARG A 71 15.76 3.16 -13.92
C ARG A 71 16.33 2.20 -12.87
N SER A 72 16.98 2.73 -11.82
CA SER A 72 17.44 1.92 -10.70
C SER A 72 16.28 1.62 -9.78
N ARG A 73 15.83 0.37 -9.80
CA ARG A 73 14.79 -0.13 -8.90
C ARG A 73 15.11 0.14 -7.43
N TRP A 74 16.37 0.05 -7.03
CA TRP A 74 16.78 0.34 -5.65
C TRP A 74 16.56 1.81 -5.28
N LEU A 75 16.88 2.75 -6.17
CA LEU A 75 16.61 4.18 -5.94
C LEU A 75 15.11 4.47 -5.87
N SER A 76 14.32 3.84 -6.74
CA SER A 76 12.86 3.99 -6.74
C SER A 76 12.24 3.43 -5.46
N GLU A 77 12.65 2.22 -5.05
CA GLU A 77 12.18 1.58 -3.82
C GLU A 77 12.62 2.35 -2.56
N ALA A 78 13.76 3.06 -2.59
CA ALA A 78 14.18 3.93 -1.50
C ALA A 78 13.21 5.11 -1.25
N LEU A 79 12.53 5.62 -2.29
CA LEU A 79 11.52 6.67 -2.14
C LEU A 79 10.28 6.20 -1.37
N VAL A 80 10.02 4.89 -1.35
CA VAL A 80 8.88 4.29 -0.65
C VAL A 80 9.32 3.44 0.55
N PHE A 81 10.59 3.54 0.94
CA PHE A 81 11.09 2.86 2.12
C PHE A 81 10.49 3.44 3.42
N PRO A 82 10.33 4.77 3.58
CA PRO A 82 9.60 5.33 4.72
C PRO A 82 8.13 4.93 4.65
N ALA A 83 7.73 3.95 5.46
CA ALA A 83 6.46 3.24 5.32
C ALA A 83 5.25 4.05 5.83
N PHE A 84 4.86 5.09 5.09
CA PHE A 84 3.79 6.02 5.47
C PHE A 84 2.43 5.35 5.65
N THR A 85 2.19 4.24 4.93
CA THR A 85 0.92 3.49 4.97
C THR A 85 0.71 2.70 6.26
N VAL A 86 1.78 2.42 7.03
CA VAL A 86 1.80 1.68 8.31
C VAL A 86 1.31 0.22 8.26
N PHE A 87 0.15 -0.05 7.66
CA PHE A 87 -0.55 -1.33 7.74
C PHE A 87 -0.19 -2.31 6.62
N VAL A 88 0.30 -1.81 5.48
CA VAL A 88 0.55 -2.63 4.28
C VAL A 88 2.04 -2.57 3.91
N PRO A 89 2.79 -3.68 4.04
CA PRO A 89 4.18 -3.75 3.60
C PRO A 89 4.34 -3.57 2.09
N TYR A 90 5.21 -2.65 1.66
CA TYR A 90 5.46 -2.37 0.24
C TYR A 90 5.81 -3.62 -0.56
N LEU A 91 6.71 -4.48 -0.04
CA LEU A 91 7.09 -5.70 -0.75
C LEU A 91 5.94 -6.72 -0.85
N ARG A 92 5.01 -6.73 0.11
CA ARG A 92 3.84 -7.61 0.05
C ARG A 92 2.82 -7.10 -0.94
N PHE A 93 2.56 -5.79 -0.93
CA PHE A 93 1.78 -5.14 -1.97
C PHE A 93 2.36 -5.43 -3.36
N LYS A 94 3.66 -5.20 -3.55
CA LYS A 94 4.36 -5.49 -4.80
C LYS A 94 4.21 -6.92 -5.27
N ASP A 95 4.48 -7.89 -4.40
CA ASP A 95 4.47 -9.30 -4.78
C ASP A 95 3.05 -9.77 -5.15
N LEU A 96 2.02 -9.38 -4.36
CA LEU A 96 0.62 -9.75 -4.62
C LEU A 96 0.07 -9.05 -5.87
N HIS A 97 0.38 -7.77 -6.04
CA HIS A 97 -0.11 -6.99 -7.17
C HIS A 97 0.51 -7.43 -8.51
N LEU A 98 1.81 -7.78 -8.51
CA LEU A 98 2.42 -8.38 -9.70
C LEU A 98 1.83 -9.75 -10.01
N GLN A 99 1.53 -10.57 -8.98
CA GLN A 99 0.83 -11.83 -9.18
C GLN A 99 -0.56 -11.61 -9.80
N HIS A 100 -1.33 -10.62 -9.32
CA HIS A 100 -2.61 -10.23 -9.93
C HIS A 100 -2.47 -9.86 -11.41
N HIS A 101 -1.46 -9.07 -11.78
CA HIS A 101 -1.23 -8.71 -13.18
C HIS A 101 -0.81 -9.86 -14.09
N PHE A 102 -0.22 -10.92 -13.53
CA PHE A 102 0.14 -12.11 -14.29
C PHE A 102 -0.98 -13.15 -14.33
N ASP A 103 -2.07 -12.94 -13.59
CA ASP A 103 -3.21 -13.85 -13.55
C ASP A 103 -4.11 -13.66 -14.79
N PRO A 104 -4.30 -14.70 -15.63
CA PRO A 104 -5.25 -14.63 -16.74
C PRO A 104 -6.72 -14.63 -16.29
N ASN A 105 -7.02 -15.09 -15.07
CA ASN A 105 -8.37 -15.23 -14.51
C ASN A 105 -8.67 -14.11 -13.49
N LEU A 106 -8.54 -12.85 -13.93
CA LEU A 106 -8.85 -11.69 -13.08
C LEU A 106 -10.18 -11.86 -12.35
N THR A 107 -10.21 -11.51 -11.06
CA THR A 107 -11.35 -11.62 -10.13
C THR A 107 -11.69 -13.02 -9.62
N ASP A 108 -11.03 -14.08 -10.09
CA ASP A 108 -11.25 -15.41 -9.53
C ASP A 108 -10.82 -15.46 -8.04
N PRO A 109 -11.68 -15.89 -7.11
CA PRO A 109 -11.39 -15.83 -5.67
C PRO A 109 -10.29 -16.80 -5.19
N TYR A 110 -9.82 -17.72 -6.05
CA TYR A 110 -8.75 -18.67 -5.75
C TYR A 110 -7.42 -18.28 -6.37
N ASP A 111 -7.45 -17.80 -7.62
CA ASP A 111 -6.23 -17.49 -8.37
C ASP A 111 -5.76 -16.03 -8.14
N ASP A 112 -6.70 -15.09 -8.02
CA ASP A 112 -6.41 -13.66 -7.92
C ASP A 112 -6.23 -13.22 -6.45
N PRO A 113 -5.01 -12.88 -6.01
CA PRO A 113 -4.73 -12.49 -4.63
C PRO A 113 -5.39 -11.15 -4.21
N GLU A 114 -5.86 -10.35 -5.16
CA GLU A 114 -6.54 -9.08 -4.93
C GLU A 114 -8.07 -9.19 -5.12
N SER A 115 -8.59 -10.41 -5.34
CA SER A 115 -10.03 -10.62 -5.53
C SER A 115 -10.84 -10.20 -4.31
N ASN A 116 -11.87 -9.39 -4.57
CA ASN A 116 -12.88 -9.03 -3.59
C ASN A 116 -14.11 -9.94 -3.66
N PHE A 117 -14.05 -11.03 -4.44
CA PHE A 117 -15.13 -11.99 -4.60
C PHE A 117 -14.95 -13.19 -3.68
N ALA A 118 -16.05 -13.90 -3.45
CA ALA A 118 -16.03 -15.19 -2.78
C ALA A 118 -16.74 -16.19 -3.67
N ALA A 119 -16.18 -17.39 -3.80
CA ALA A 119 -16.83 -18.45 -4.54
C ALA A 119 -18.18 -18.80 -3.88
N PRO A 120 -19.20 -19.26 -4.64
CA PRO A 120 -20.52 -19.53 -4.09
C PRO A 120 -20.52 -20.52 -2.92
N ALA A 121 -19.68 -21.57 -2.99
CA ALA A 121 -19.55 -22.56 -1.93
C ALA A 121 -18.98 -21.95 -0.65
N ASP A 122 -17.91 -21.16 -0.76
CA ASP A 122 -17.28 -20.50 0.39
C ASP A 122 -18.25 -19.50 1.02
N TRP A 123 -18.97 -18.71 0.22
CA TRP A 123 -19.99 -17.79 0.70
C TRP A 123 -21.12 -18.51 1.45
N ALA A 124 -21.60 -19.64 0.94
CA ALA A 124 -22.62 -20.46 1.59
C ALA A 124 -22.12 -21.02 2.93
N ALA A 125 -20.85 -21.43 3.01
CA ALA A 125 -20.22 -21.96 4.22
C ALA A 125 -19.90 -20.89 5.29
N MET A 126 -19.89 -19.59 4.95
CA MET A 126 -19.65 -18.53 5.93
C MET A 126 -20.75 -18.45 7.00
N SER A 127 -20.40 -18.00 8.20
CA SER A 127 -21.40 -17.69 9.22
C SER A 127 -22.26 -16.48 8.83
N ALA A 128 -23.50 -16.42 9.33
CA ALA A 128 -24.40 -15.30 9.05
C ALA A 128 -23.81 -13.92 9.41
N PRO A 129 -23.12 -13.74 10.57
CA PRO A 129 -22.47 -12.47 10.90
C PRO A 129 -21.38 -12.07 9.89
N ARG A 130 -20.57 -13.03 9.42
CA ARG A 130 -19.51 -12.75 8.43
C ARG A 130 -20.10 -12.28 7.10
N ARG A 131 -21.17 -12.92 6.62
CA ARG A 131 -21.89 -12.47 5.42
C ARG A 131 -22.51 -11.09 5.59
N ALA A 132 -23.09 -10.78 6.75
CA ALA A 132 -23.67 -9.47 7.03
C ALA A 132 -22.60 -8.37 7.00
N MET A 133 -21.45 -8.61 7.63
CA MET A 133 -20.29 -7.72 7.59
C MET A 133 -19.80 -7.46 6.16
N LEU A 134 -19.63 -8.51 5.35
CA LEU A 134 -19.19 -8.38 3.95
C LEU A 134 -20.23 -7.70 3.06
N ARG A 135 -21.54 -7.93 3.29
CA ARG A 135 -22.61 -7.19 2.62
C ARG A 135 -22.57 -5.70 2.94
N PHE A 136 -22.33 -5.33 4.20
CA PHE A 136 -22.16 -3.94 4.58
C PHE A 136 -20.90 -3.34 3.94
N ASN A 137 -19.78 -4.06 3.93
CA ASN A 137 -18.54 -3.68 3.24
C ASN A 137 -18.70 -3.47 1.72
N ASN A 138 -19.74 -4.03 1.11
CA ASN A 138 -20.07 -3.79 -0.31
C ASN A 138 -20.84 -2.48 -0.55
N THR A 139 -21.23 -1.77 0.50
CA THR A 139 -21.66 -0.37 0.39
C THR A 139 -20.44 0.56 0.42
N LEU A 140 -20.54 1.77 -0.15
CA LEU A 140 -19.45 2.74 -0.08
C LEU A 140 -19.07 3.06 1.38
N LEU A 141 -20.07 3.36 2.22
CA LEU A 141 -19.83 3.68 3.62
C LEU A 141 -19.16 2.52 4.37
N GLY A 142 -19.66 1.30 4.19
CA GLY A 142 -19.06 0.13 4.80
C GLY A 142 -17.66 -0.17 4.26
N ARG A 143 -17.38 0.10 2.98
CA ARG A 143 -16.05 -0.05 2.40
C ARG A 143 -15.06 0.93 3.02
N MET A 144 -15.45 2.18 3.24
CA MET A 144 -14.59 3.18 3.89
C MET A 144 -14.37 2.86 5.38
N ILE A 145 -15.38 2.33 6.07
CA ILE A 145 -15.28 2.06 7.51
C ILE A 145 -14.63 0.71 7.80
N LEU A 146 -14.91 -0.36 7.05
CA LEU A 146 -14.47 -1.73 7.34
C LEU A 146 -13.46 -2.28 6.33
N GLY A 147 -13.45 -1.78 5.10
CA GLY A 147 -12.62 -2.28 4.02
C GLY A 147 -11.15 -2.39 4.40
N PRO A 148 -10.50 -1.29 4.86
CA PRO A 148 -9.11 -1.31 5.29
C PRO A 148 -8.84 -2.37 6.36
N ALA A 149 -9.69 -2.46 7.39
CA ALA A 149 -9.54 -3.46 8.46
C ALA A 149 -9.69 -4.91 7.95
N ILE A 150 -10.66 -5.17 7.08
CA ILE A 150 -10.89 -6.49 6.48
C ILE A 150 -9.69 -6.91 5.62
N SER A 151 -9.19 -6.01 4.75
CA SER A 151 -8.04 -6.27 3.89
C SER A 151 -6.76 -6.47 4.70
N CYS A 152 -6.51 -5.64 5.71
CA CYS A 152 -5.36 -5.80 6.60
C CYS A 152 -5.42 -7.13 7.36
N TRP A 153 -6.59 -7.51 7.88
CA TRP A 153 -6.76 -8.79 8.54
C TRP A 153 -6.47 -9.97 7.61
N ALA A 154 -7.01 -9.95 6.38
CA ALA A 154 -6.77 -10.99 5.38
C ALA A 154 -5.27 -11.11 5.04
N LEU A 155 -4.62 -9.98 4.74
CA LEU A 155 -3.18 -9.90 4.44
C LEU A 155 -2.33 -10.44 5.60
N VAL A 156 -2.51 -9.89 6.81
CA VAL A 156 -1.71 -10.25 7.98
C VAL A 156 -1.89 -11.72 8.34
N THR A 157 -3.13 -12.23 8.36
CA THR A 157 -3.35 -13.64 8.71
C THR A 157 -2.81 -14.60 7.65
N GLY A 158 -2.90 -14.25 6.36
CA GLY A 158 -2.28 -15.01 5.27
C GLY A 158 -0.76 -15.03 5.38
N ASP A 159 -0.15 -13.86 5.49
CA ASP A 159 1.30 -13.71 5.59
C ASP A 159 1.88 -14.38 6.84
N LEU A 160 1.21 -14.30 7.99
CA LEU A 160 1.64 -15.01 9.20
C LEU A 160 1.58 -16.54 9.03
N ARG A 161 0.65 -17.08 8.24
CA ARG A 161 0.65 -18.51 7.91
C ARG A 161 1.81 -18.85 6.98
N ALA A 162 2.07 -18.03 5.96
CA ALA A 162 3.19 -18.21 5.04
C ALA A 162 4.54 -18.17 5.77
N ILE A 163 4.75 -17.20 6.67
CA ILE A 163 5.96 -17.11 7.49
C ILE A 163 6.13 -18.35 8.37
N ARG A 164 5.06 -18.83 9.02
CA ARG A 164 5.10 -20.06 9.83
C ARG A 164 5.40 -21.30 9.00
N ALA A 165 4.99 -21.31 7.73
CA ALA A 165 5.33 -22.35 6.76
C ALA A 165 6.76 -22.23 6.20
N GLY A 166 7.52 -21.20 6.59
CA GLY A 166 8.92 -21.01 6.21
C GLY A 166 9.15 -20.04 5.04
N ASP A 167 8.14 -19.27 4.63
CA ASP A 167 8.30 -18.28 3.56
C ASP A 167 9.18 -17.10 4.02
N ARG A 168 10.44 -17.15 3.60
CA ARG A 168 11.44 -16.12 3.91
C ARG A 168 11.22 -14.82 3.15
N ARG A 169 10.56 -14.85 1.98
CA ARG A 169 10.27 -13.65 1.17
C ARG A 169 9.24 -12.79 1.89
N VAL A 170 8.19 -13.41 2.41
CA VAL A 170 7.17 -12.74 3.22
C VAL A 170 7.79 -12.19 4.51
N ALA A 171 8.61 -12.98 5.20
CA ALA A 171 9.29 -12.53 6.42
C ALA A 171 10.22 -11.32 6.17
N LEU A 172 10.98 -11.33 5.06
CA LEU A 172 11.81 -10.21 4.64
C LEU A 172 10.96 -8.95 4.36
N GLY A 173 9.81 -9.11 3.69
CA GLY A 173 8.88 -8.02 3.42
C GLY A 173 8.41 -7.32 4.69
N TRP A 174 8.03 -8.09 5.70
CA TRP A 174 7.66 -7.55 7.01
C TRP A 174 8.87 -6.94 7.75
N GLY A 175 10.04 -7.57 7.72
CA GLY A 175 11.25 -7.03 8.35
C GLY A 175 11.66 -5.67 7.78
N LEU A 176 11.66 -5.52 6.45
CA LEU A 176 11.95 -4.26 5.78
C LEU A 176 10.87 -3.21 6.03
N HIS A 177 9.60 -3.60 6.12
CA HIS A 177 8.51 -2.69 6.46
C HIS A 177 8.65 -2.14 7.88
N LEU A 178 8.95 -3.01 8.86
CA LEU A 178 9.21 -2.58 10.24
C LEU A 178 10.42 -1.62 10.31
N ALA A 179 11.47 -1.88 9.53
CA ALA A 179 12.59 -0.95 9.40
C ALA A 179 12.18 0.38 8.72
N GLY A 180 11.29 0.32 7.73
CA GLY A 180 10.71 1.47 7.04
C GLY A 180 9.77 2.33 7.90
N ILE A 181 9.16 1.76 8.94
CA ILE A 181 8.37 2.51 9.94
C ILE A 181 9.28 3.39 10.81
N VAL A 182 10.53 2.98 11.06
CA VAL A 182 11.48 3.74 11.92
C VAL A 182 11.65 5.21 11.48
N PRO A 183 11.98 5.55 10.23
CA PRO A 183 12.11 6.95 9.82
C PRO A 183 10.82 7.76 10.01
N VAL A 184 9.65 7.13 9.87
CA VAL A 184 8.35 7.76 10.14
C VAL A 184 8.22 8.11 11.61
N LEU A 185 8.49 7.15 12.51
CA LEU A 185 8.44 7.39 13.96
C LEU A 185 9.49 8.41 14.42
N VAL A 186 10.68 8.38 13.84
CA VAL A 186 11.75 9.35 14.12
C VAL A 186 11.30 10.76 13.71
N TRP A 187 10.72 10.93 12.52
CA TRP A 187 10.16 12.23 12.11
C TRP A 187 9.07 12.70 13.07
N LEU A 188 8.08 11.84 13.35
CA LEU A 188 6.95 12.20 14.20
C LEU A 188 7.37 12.53 15.64
N GLY A 189 8.41 11.86 16.16
CA GLY A 189 8.92 12.08 17.51
C GLY A 189 9.85 13.28 17.66
N LEU A 190 10.59 13.65 16.60
CA LEU A 190 11.56 14.75 16.65
C LEU A 190 11.03 16.07 16.10
N LEU A 191 10.24 16.02 15.03
CA LEU A 191 9.79 17.18 14.26
C LEU A 191 8.26 17.28 14.17
N GLY A 192 7.57 16.14 14.21
CA GLY A 192 6.12 16.09 14.19
C GLY A 192 5.51 16.63 15.49
N THR A 193 4.32 17.22 15.36
CA THR A 193 3.47 17.59 16.49
C THR A 193 2.19 16.74 16.55
N MET A 194 1.90 16.00 15.46
CA MET A 194 0.81 15.03 15.39
C MET A 194 1.08 13.79 16.26
N PRO A 195 0.16 13.41 17.17
CA PRO A 195 0.30 12.22 18.00
C PRO A 195 0.07 10.94 17.17
N LEU A 196 0.68 9.83 17.62
CA LEU A 196 0.67 8.57 16.89
C LEU A 196 -0.73 8.00 16.62
N TRP A 197 -1.70 8.22 17.52
CA TRP A 197 -3.08 7.75 17.29
C TRP A 197 -3.74 8.47 16.12
N ALA A 198 -3.44 9.76 15.93
CA ALA A 198 -3.99 10.56 14.83
C ALA A 198 -3.32 10.19 13.51
N TYR A 199 -2.03 9.87 13.56
CA TYR A 199 -1.32 9.30 12.41
C TYR A 199 -1.90 7.95 12.00
N ALA A 200 -2.15 7.05 12.96
CA ALA A 200 -2.77 5.76 12.70
C ALA A 200 -4.19 5.90 12.12
N LEU A 201 -4.95 6.90 12.58
CA LEU A 201 -6.24 7.25 11.98
C LEU A 201 -6.08 7.76 10.54
N ALA A 202 -5.12 8.66 10.29
CA ALA A 202 -4.87 9.17 8.94
C ALA A 202 -4.39 8.08 7.98
N ALA A 203 -3.60 7.11 8.45
CA ALA A 203 -3.18 5.94 7.66
C ALA A 203 -4.31 4.94 7.42
N TYR A 204 -5.38 4.98 8.22
CA TYR A 204 -6.55 4.12 8.08
C TYR A 204 -7.56 4.64 7.06
N LEU A 205 -7.73 5.98 7.01
CA LEU A 205 -8.63 6.68 6.10
C LEU A 205 -8.14 6.64 4.65
#